data_AF-A0A1Q7KZT4-F1
#
_entry.id   AF-A0A1Q7KZT4-F1
#
_cell.length_a   1.000
_cell.length_b   1.000
_cell.length_c   1.000
_cell.angle_alpha   90.00
_cell.angle_beta   90.00
_cell.angle_gamma   90.00
#
_symmetry.space_group_name_H-M   'P 1'
#
loop_
_entity.id
_entity.type
_entity.pdbx_description
1 polymer ?
#
loop_
_entity_poly.entity_id
_entity_poly.type
_entity_poly.pdbx_seq_one_letter_code
_entity_poly.pdbx_strand_id
1 'polypeptide(L)'
;MQKYFVLSLFAVLLIAPLSLQSAHATTWYPGEGLKQGDYFRYDVCWIDWNNCTPLEIDFWVKDQTSDGSGWNLEFLAIDGALVQKGNVTIAMTTPDPTYSDPNVSDYASIYKNTIAWLDSCASRDTPKDFNLPAWCRNGGGSYKTWMIGWHKGENDNTIWVVPSLPFPVKAQIFADVTTPPAPPQYTFELLQTGNSSTEPDFIKRVSTGTIIGNPNCPAPDMQNDAVHDSITTDSGSATIEYRYSPSVPHQGCPLEWRLSFEKNFDLSQKYSAVHYDIFTVDDNGVKLNSVAQDNGRTDLFAPVGDDGRTIILKQPPPTTHFVIAVLGTGPQDSLTDTSVSGIVKIDVKTAESIPEFPVTALLIMAIVIAMGIFFTRARSRLSIKF
;
A
#
# COMPACT_ATOMS: atom_id res chain seq x y z
N MET A 1 25.93 51.39 -69.17
CA MET A 1 25.30 51.90 -67.93
C MET A 1 24.44 50.80 -67.34
N GLN A 2 24.54 50.54 -66.04
CA GLN A 2 23.73 49.51 -65.34
C GLN A 2 22.23 49.88 -65.31
N LYS A 3 21.37 48.86 -65.20
CA LYS A 3 20.43 48.72 -64.06
C LYS A 3 19.77 47.33 -64.01
N TYR A 4 19.97 46.69 -62.85
CA TYR A 4 19.32 45.56 -62.15
C TYR A 4 17.94 45.11 -62.69
N PHE A 5 17.65 43.79 -62.82
CA PHE A 5 17.31 42.81 -61.76
C PHE A 5 16.07 43.26 -60.95
N VAL A 6 14.94 42.54 -60.94
CA VAL A 6 14.65 41.37 -60.06
C VAL A 6 13.47 40.54 -60.62
N LEU A 7 13.48 39.21 -60.43
CA LEU A 7 12.30 38.33 -60.61
C LEU A 7 11.29 38.54 -59.47
N SER A 8 10.02 38.83 -59.79
CA SER A 8 8.93 38.72 -58.80
C SER A 8 8.38 37.29 -58.77
N LEU A 9 8.83 36.51 -57.79
CA LEU A 9 8.25 35.20 -57.46
C LEU A 9 6.94 35.41 -56.69
N PHE A 10 5.80 34.97 -57.23
CA PHE A 10 4.53 34.97 -56.50
C PHE A 10 4.56 33.88 -55.42
N ALA A 11 4.90 34.25 -54.18
CA ALA A 11 4.72 33.39 -53.01
C ALA A 11 3.25 33.42 -52.59
N VAL A 12 2.55 32.28 -52.76
CA VAL A 12 1.22 32.08 -52.21
C VAL A 12 1.36 32.00 -50.68
N LEU A 13 0.92 33.05 -49.98
CA LEU A 13 0.87 33.06 -48.53
C LEU A 13 -0.29 32.16 -48.07
N LEU A 14 0.02 30.91 -47.77
CA LEU A 14 -0.90 30.00 -47.08
C LEU A 14 -1.15 30.54 -45.68
N ILE A 15 -2.25 31.29 -45.51
CA ILE A 15 -2.81 31.61 -44.19
C ILE A 15 -3.44 30.32 -43.67
N ALA A 16 -2.59 29.42 -43.16
CA ALA A 16 -3.04 28.41 -42.24
C ALA A 16 -3.59 29.17 -41.01
N PRO A 17 -4.82 28.88 -40.54
CA PRO A 17 -5.21 29.34 -39.23
C PRO A 17 -4.27 28.65 -38.24
N LEU A 18 -3.32 29.42 -37.69
CA LEU A 18 -2.69 29.09 -36.42
C LEU A 18 -3.82 29.00 -35.41
N SER A 19 -4.29 27.78 -35.18
CA SER A 19 -5.05 27.45 -33.99
C SER A 19 -4.17 27.83 -32.83
N LEU A 20 -4.44 29.00 -32.24
CA LEU A 20 -4.06 29.33 -30.88
C LEU A 20 -4.61 28.18 -30.03
N GLN A 21 -3.76 27.18 -29.78
CA GLN A 21 -3.95 26.31 -28.64
C GLN A 21 -3.96 27.27 -27.46
N SER A 22 -5.15 27.48 -26.92
CA SER A 22 -5.35 28.19 -25.67
C SER A 22 -4.36 27.59 -24.67
N ALA A 23 -3.56 28.46 -24.05
CA ALA A 23 -2.77 28.10 -22.89
C ALA A 23 -3.74 27.83 -21.74
N HIS A 24 -4.40 26.67 -21.81
CA HIS A 24 -5.15 26.13 -20.70
C HIS A 24 -4.14 25.92 -19.58
N ALA A 25 -4.42 26.53 -18.43
CA ALA A 25 -3.82 26.15 -17.18
C ALA A 25 -3.99 24.63 -17.04
N THR A 26 -2.90 23.88 -17.17
CA THR A 26 -2.93 22.45 -16.92
C THR A 26 -3.06 22.29 -15.41
N THR A 27 -4.24 21.90 -14.97
CA THR A 27 -4.45 21.43 -13.60
C THR A 27 -3.88 20.02 -13.46
N TRP A 28 -3.53 19.65 -12.24
CA TRP A 28 -3.08 18.30 -11.90
C TRP A 28 -3.49 17.93 -10.48
N TYR A 29 -3.78 16.65 -10.28
CA TYR A 29 -3.84 15.98 -9.00
C TYR A 29 -3.31 14.54 -9.15
N PRO A 30 -2.89 13.87 -8.06
CA PRO A 30 -2.49 12.47 -8.11
C PRO A 30 -3.64 11.58 -8.60
N GLY A 31 -3.40 10.81 -9.66
CA GLY A 31 -4.42 10.02 -10.37
C GLY A 31 -5.05 10.72 -11.57
N GLU A 32 -4.74 12.00 -11.87
CA GLU A 32 -5.33 12.69 -13.02
C GLU A 32 -4.92 12.04 -14.35
N GLY A 33 -5.91 11.65 -15.16
CA GLY A 33 -5.70 10.98 -16.44
C GLY A 33 -5.35 9.49 -16.35
N LEU A 34 -5.37 8.89 -15.14
CA LEU A 34 -5.23 7.45 -14.93
C LEU A 34 -6.37 6.70 -15.64
N LYS A 35 -6.04 5.57 -16.26
CA LYS A 35 -6.95 4.80 -17.11
C LYS A 35 -6.60 3.32 -17.09
N GLN A 36 -7.56 2.49 -17.45
CA GLN A 36 -7.39 1.04 -17.55
C GLN A 36 -6.19 0.68 -18.44
N GLY A 37 -5.40 -0.28 -17.98
CA GLY A 37 -4.20 -0.75 -18.64
C GLY A 37 -2.92 0.00 -18.29
N ASP A 38 -2.99 1.19 -17.66
CA ASP A 38 -1.78 1.92 -17.26
C ASP A 38 -0.96 1.09 -16.25
N TYR A 39 0.37 1.19 -16.33
CA TYR A 39 1.26 0.56 -15.36
C TYR A 39 2.41 1.48 -14.97
N PHE A 40 2.94 1.24 -13.78
CA PHE A 40 4.01 2.01 -13.17
C PHE A 40 4.96 1.07 -12.42
N ARG A 41 6.24 1.44 -12.40
CA ARG A 41 7.31 0.72 -11.72
C ARG A 41 8.20 1.70 -11.00
N TYR A 42 8.34 1.56 -9.68
CA TYR A 42 9.07 2.50 -8.83
C TYR A 42 10.16 1.80 -8.03
N ASP A 43 11.37 2.37 -8.04
CA ASP A 43 12.34 2.15 -6.96
C ASP A 43 11.97 3.08 -5.81
N VAL A 44 11.87 2.56 -4.59
CA VAL A 44 11.40 3.27 -3.40
C VAL A 44 12.36 3.02 -2.24
N CYS A 45 12.79 4.10 -1.60
CA CYS A 45 13.49 4.07 -0.32
C CYS A 45 12.67 4.91 0.66
N TRP A 46 12.29 4.32 1.80
CA TRP A 46 11.70 5.04 2.92
C TRP A 46 12.46 4.60 4.16
N ILE A 47 13.05 5.53 4.91
CA ILE A 47 13.86 5.21 6.10
C ILE A 47 13.02 4.49 7.16
N ASP A 48 11.71 4.78 7.17
CA ASP A 48 10.74 4.12 8.02
C ASP A 48 10.48 2.67 7.55
N TRP A 49 10.46 2.41 6.23
CA TRP A 49 10.40 1.05 5.72
C TRP A 49 11.78 0.42 5.60
N ASN A 50 12.12 -0.33 6.64
CA ASN A 50 13.33 -1.14 6.68
C ASN A 50 14.63 -0.35 6.40
N ASN A 51 14.76 0.88 6.90
CA ASN A 51 15.97 1.71 6.76
C ASN A 51 16.44 1.88 5.29
N CYS A 52 15.50 2.01 4.34
CA CYS A 52 15.78 2.06 2.90
C CYS A 52 16.48 0.80 2.31
N THR A 53 16.17 -0.41 2.80
CA THR A 53 16.46 -1.62 2.02
C THR A 53 15.79 -1.56 0.63
N PRO A 54 16.39 -2.13 -0.43
CA PRO A 54 15.84 -2.06 -1.79
C PRO A 54 14.40 -2.57 -1.87
N LEU A 55 13.49 -1.69 -2.29
CA LEU A 55 12.07 -1.95 -2.43
C LEU A 55 11.58 -1.46 -3.80
N GLU A 56 11.11 -2.38 -4.63
CA GLU A 56 10.41 -2.05 -5.88
C GLU A 56 8.88 -2.09 -5.62
N ILE A 57 8.16 -1.04 -6.01
CA ILE A 57 6.69 -0.99 -6.01
C ILE A 57 6.19 -0.84 -7.45
N ASP A 58 5.53 -1.90 -7.92
CA ASP A 58 5.01 -2.04 -9.27
C ASP A 58 3.48 -2.20 -9.22
N PHE A 59 2.75 -1.57 -10.13
CA PHE A 59 1.30 -1.76 -10.23
C PHE A 59 0.76 -1.58 -11.65
N TRP A 60 -0.32 -2.31 -11.96
CA TRP A 60 -1.05 -2.24 -13.23
C TRP A 60 -2.55 -2.05 -12.98
N VAL A 61 -3.15 -1.07 -13.65
CA VAL A 61 -4.57 -0.73 -13.55
C VAL A 61 -5.41 -1.75 -14.32
N LYS A 62 -6.01 -2.69 -13.57
CA LYS A 62 -6.77 -3.83 -14.10
C LYS A 62 -8.11 -3.41 -14.68
N ASP A 63 -8.90 -2.70 -13.89
CA ASP A 63 -10.22 -2.15 -14.25
C ASP A 63 -10.66 -1.06 -13.25
N GLN A 64 -11.74 -0.35 -13.58
CA GLN A 64 -12.42 0.58 -12.67
C GLN A 64 -13.39 -0.20 -11.77
N THR A 65 -13.57 0.23 -10.52
CA THR A 65 -14.58 -0.37 -9.63
C THR A 65 -15.99 -0.24 -10.22
N SER A 66 -16.88 -1.18 -9.91
CA SER A 66 -18.23 -1.26 -10.51
C SER A 66 -19.17 -0.10 -10.15
N ASP A 67 -18.87 0.61 -9.06
CA ASP A 67 -19.52 1.85 -8.63
C ASP A 67 -18.85 3.12 -9.21
N GLY A 68 -17.72 2.97 -9.89
CA GLY A 68 -16.91 4.05 -10.45
C GLY A 68 -16.09 4.86 -9.43
N SER A 69 -16.07 4.46 -8.15
CA SER A 69 -15.41 5.23 -7.08
C SER A 69 -13.88 5.13 -7.06
N GLY A 70 -13.30 4.11 -7.70
CA GLY A 70 -11.86 3.84 -7.68
C GLY A 70 -11.36 2.95 -8.82
N TRP A 71 -10.11 2.53 -8.70
CA TRP A 71 -9.40 1.64 -9.63
C TRP A 71 -8.90 0.40 -8.91
N ASN A 72 -9.10 -0.77 -9.51
CA ASN A 72 -8.51 -2.02 -9.05
C ASN A 72 -7.15 -2.20 -9.73
N LEU A 73 -6.14 -2.51 -8.92
CA LEU A 73 -4.75 -2.69 -9.33
C LEU A 73 -4.33 -4.14 -9.08
N GLU A 74 -3.60 -4.73 -10.02
CA GLU A 74 -2.65 -5.80 -9.68
C GLU A 74 -1.40 -5.10 -9.14
N PHE A 75 -1.10 -5.31 -7.87
CA PHE A 75 -0.01 -4.66 -7.13
C PHE A 75 1.09 -5.68 -6.83
N LEU A 76 2.35 -5.28 -6.97
CA LEU A 76 3.54 -6.09 -6.78
C LEU A 76 4.57 -5.30 -5.97
N ALA A 77 5.01 -5.89 -4.87
CA ALA A 77 6.15 -5.43 -4.10
C ALA A 77 7.31 -6.43 -4.20
N ILE A 78 8.53 -5.92 -4.36
CA ILE A 78 9.77 -6.70 -4.34
C ILE A 78 10.69 -6.09 -3.28
N ASP A 79 10.79 -6.74 -2.14
CA ASP A 79 11.50 -6.30 -0.94
C ASP A 79 12.66 -7.27 -0.67
N GLY A 80 13.80 -7.01 -1.31
CA GLY A 80 14.93 -7.92 -1.36
C GLY A 80 14.57 -9.31 -1.96
N ALA A 81 14.48 -10.33 -1.10
CA ALA A 81 14.11 -11.68 -1.48
C ALA A 81 12.60 -11.97 -1.37
N LEU A 82 11.84 -11.09 -0.70
CA LEU A 82 10.41 -11.22 -0.49
C LEU A 82 9.67 -10.56 -1.66
N VAL A 83 8.89 -11.35 -2.40
CA VAL A 83 8.01 -10.87 -3.46
C VAL A 83 6.58 -11.05 -3.00
N GLN A 84 5.78 -9.99 -3.03
CA GLN A 84 4.35 -10.05 -2.72
C GLN A 84 3.53 -9.44 -3.85
N LYS A 85 2.65 -10.26 -4.43
CA LYS A 85 1.64 -9.85 -5.40
C LYS A 85 0.25 -9.97 -4.78
N GLY A 86 -0.60 -8.97 -5.00
CA GLY A 86 -2.00 -8.95 -4.53
C GLY A 86 -2.82 -7.87 -5.23
N ASN A 87 -4.12 -7.86 -4.97
CA ASN A 87 -5.03 -6.81 -5.42
C ASN A 87 -4.95 -5.61 -4.47
N VAL A 88 -4.97 -4.39 -5.01
CA VAL A 88 -5.15 -3.14 -4.25
C VAL A 88 -6.20 -2.31 -4.97
N THR A 89 -7.18 -1.76 -4.24
CA THR A 89 -8.12 -0.78 -4.80
C THR A 89 -7.72 0.60 -4.30
N ILE A 90 -7.58 1.56 -5.22
CA ILE A 90 -7.33 2.97 -4.89
C ILE A 90 -8.55 3.84 -5.22
N ALA A 91 -8.84 4.86 -4.43
CA ALA A 91 -9.95 5.78 -4.72
C ALA A 91 -9.63 6.74 -5.89
N MET A 92 -10.67 7.35 -6.46
CA MET A 92 -10.53 8.29 -7.61
C MET A 92 -10.45 9.77 -7.20
N THR A 93 -10.88 10.17 -5.99
CA THR A 93 -10.70 11.57 -5.52
C THR A 93 -9.27 11.82 -5.07
N THR A 94 -8.72 10.88 -4.31
CA THR A 94 -7.34 10.77 -3.87
C THR A 94 -6.94 9.32 -4.12
N PRO A 95 -5.75 9.00 -4.67
CA PRO A 95 -5.38 7.64 -5.04
C PRO A 95 -4.87 6.83 -3.84
N ASP A 96 -5.53 7.02 -2.69
CA ASP A 96 -5.37 6.27 -1.46
C ASP A 96 -5.87 4.83 -1.60
N PRO A 97 -5.16 3.83 -1.05
CA PRO A 97 -5.70 2.48 -0.89
C PRO A 97 -6.98 2.49 -0.03
N THR A 98 -8.08 1.99 -0.59
CA THR A 98 -9.35 1.69 0.11
C THR A 98 -9.51 0.21 0.42
N TYR A 99 -8.75 -0.65 -0.27
CA TYR A 99 -8.66 -2.08 -0.04
C TYR A 99 -7.27 -2.58 -0.47
N SER A 100 -6.78 -3.63 0.19
CA SER A 100 -5.54 -4.33 -0.18
C SER A 100 -5.64 -5.79 0.26
N ASP A 101 -5.18 -6.72 -0.57
CA ASP A 101 -5.01 -8.12 -0.15
C ASP A 101 -4.04 -8.19 1.06
N PRO A 102 -4.27 -9.10 2.04
CA PRO A 102 -3.52 -9.19 3.29
C PRO A 102 -1.99 -9.25 3.16
N ASN A 103 -1.47 -9.80 2.06
CA ASN A 103 -0.04 -9.96 1.83
C ASN A 103 0.63 -8.73 1.19
N VAL A 104 -0.14 -7.71 0.79
CA VAL A 104 0.35 -6.44 0.23
C VAL A 104 -0.09 -5.20 1.02
N SER A 105 -0.76 -5.36 2.16
CA SER A 105 -1.27 -4.25 2.99
C SER A 105 -0.19 -3.27 3.45
N ASP A 106 0.94 -3.81 3.92
CA ASP A 106 2.07 -3.01 4.40
C ASP A 106 2.66 -2.20 3.24
N TYR A 107 2.83 -2.83 2.07
CA TYR A 107 3.35 -2.18 0.86
C TYR A 107 2.40 -1.15 0.25
N ALA A 108 1.08 -1.39 0.31
CA ALA A 108 0.07 -0.39 -0.06
C ALA A 108 0.16 0.85 0.86
N SER A 109 0.49 0.66 2.13
CA SER A 109 0.73 1.75 3.09
C SER A 109 2.01 2.53 2.78
N ILE A 110 3.07 1.89 2.26
CA ILE A 110 4.28 2.58 1.76
C ILE A 110 3.92 3.43 0.54
N TYR A 111 3.24 2.85 -0.45
CA TYR A 111 2.76 3.56 -1.65
C TYR A 111 1.92 4.79 -1.27
N LYS A 112 1.03 4.66 -0.27
CA LYS A 112 0.25 5.78 0.26
C LYS A 112 1.14 6.90 0.80
N ASN A 113 2.04 6.58 1.72
CA ASN A 113 2.84 7.58 2.46
C ASN A 113 4.00 8.18 1.63
N THR A 114 4.33 7.61 0.47
CA THR A 114 5.43 8.08 -0.40
C THR A 114 4.93 8.60 -1.75
N ILE A 115 4.27 7.78 -2.56
CA ILE A 115 3.89 8.08 -3.95
C ILE A 115 2.56 8.85 -4.03
N ALA A 116 1.57 8.49 -3.20
CA ALA A 116 0.22 9.05 -3.27
C ALA A 116 -0.04 10.30 -2.41
N TRP A 117 0.73 10.49 -1.33
CA TRP A 117 0.69 11.54 -0.28
C TRP A 117 0.44 13.01 -0.72
N LEU A 118 0.60 13.31 -2.01
CA LEU A 118 0.26 14.61 -2.59
C LEU A 118 -1.25 14.93 -2.57
N ASP A 119 -2.11 13.99 -2.18
CA ASP A 119 -3.54 14.20 -1.90
C ASP A 119 -3.78 15.38 -0.93
N SER A 120 -2.90 15.53 0.06
CA SER A 120 -2.87 16.62 1.04
C SER A 120 -2.63 18.01 0.41
N CYS A 121 -2.13 18.06 -0.83
CA CYS A 121 -1.88 19.28 -1.59
C CYS A 121 -2.85 19.45 -2.78
N ALA A 122 -3.24 18.36 -3.45
CA ALA A 122 -4.09 18.38 -4.64
C ALA A 122 -4.97 17.12 -4.71
N SER A 123 -6.25 17.27 -5.02
CA SER A 123 -7.21 16.18 -5.19
C SER A 123 -8.10 16.44 -6.41
N ARG A 124 -8.84 15.42 -6.87
CA ARG A 124 -9.78 15.55 -8.00
C ARG A 124 -10.75 16.72 -7.86
N ASP A 125 -11.20 16.96 -6.63
CA ASP A 125 -12.20 17.99 -6.32
C ASP A 125 -11.55 19.38 -6.12
N THR A 126 -10.23 19.44 -5.92
CA THR A 126 -9.45 20.68 -5.75
C THR A 126 -8.08 20.63 -6.46
N PRO A 127 -8.05 20.39 -7.77
CA PRO A 127 -6.80 20.18 -8.51
C PRO A 127 -6.00 21.47 -8.62
N LYS A 128 -4.69 21.37 -8.84
CA LYS A 128 -3.78 22.52 -8.79
C LYS A 128 -3.21 22.87 -10.15
N ASP A 129 -3.24 24.17 -10.47
CA ASP A 129 -2.62 24.73 -11.67
C ASP A 129 -1.09 24.83 -11.48
N PHE A 130 -0.31 24.30 -12.44
CA PHE A 130 1.16 24.36 -12.43
C PHE A 130 1.74 25.79 -12.48
N ASN A 131 0.91 26.80 -12.75
CA ASN A 131 1.30 28.21 -12.67
C ASN A 131 1.20 28.79 -11.25
N LEU A 132 0.64 28.08 -10.27
CA LEU A 132 0.57 28.53 -8.88
C LEU A 132 1.96 28.50 -8.22
N PRO A 133 2.34 29.54 -7.43
CA PRO A 133 3.67 29.62 -6.81
C PRO A 133 3.85 28.69 -5.59
N ALA A 134 2.77 28.09 -5.09
CA ALA A 134 2.78 27.09 -4.01
C ALA A 134 1.49 26.26 -4.07
N TRP A 135 1.57 24.96 -3.74
CA TRP A 135 0.43 24.03 -3.75
C TRP A 135 0.04 23.51 -2.35
N CYS A 136 0.98 23.45 -1.41
CA CYS A 136 0.81 22.86 -0.07
C CYS A 136 0.87 23.95 1.04
N ARG A 137 0.27 23.70 2.22
CA ARG A 137 0.14 24.72 3.28
C ARG A 137 1.41 24.99 4.12
N ASN A 138 2.44 24.17 4.02
CA ASN A 138 3.76 24.40 4.65
C ASN A 138 4.87 24.28 3.60
N GLY A 139 5.35 25.40 3.07
CA GLY A 139 6.41 25.41 2.05
C GLY A 139 6.20 26.42 0.94
N GLY A 140 6.90 27.56 1.00
CA GLY A 140 7.01 28.49 -0.12
C GLY A 140 8.30 28.25 -0.91
N GLY A 141 8.24 28.17 -2.24
CA GLY A 141 9.41 28.01 -3.11
C GLY A 141 9.04 27.87 -4.59
N SER A 142 9.83 28.46 -5.50
CA SER A 142 9.48 28.60 -6.94
C SER A 142 10.74 28.80 -7.81
N TYR A 143 10.79 28.54 -9.12
CA TYR A 143 9.74 28.17 -10.09
C TYR A 143 10.22 27.06 -11.06
N LYS A 144 9.31 26.15 -11.47
CA LYS A 144 9.12 25.60 -12.84
C LYS A 144 8.27 24.32 -12.78
N THR A 145 6.96 24.43 -13.07
CA THR A 145 5.97 23.48 -13.67
C THR A 145 6.06 21.94 -13.55
N TRP A 146 7.04 21.36 -12.86
CA TRP A 146 7.30 19.93 -12.73
C TRP A 146 7.98 19.58 -11.39
N MET A 147 8.04 20.53 -10.45
CA MET A 147 8.66 20.40 -9.13
C MET A 147 7.76 21.02 -8.07
N ILE A 148 7.30 20.20 -7.12
CA ILE A 148 6.63 20.61 -5.88
C ILE A 148 7.70 20.58 -4.80
N GLY A 149 8.05 21.73 -4.23
CA GLY A 149 9.16 21.82 -3.27
C GLY A 149 8.84 22.65 -2.03
N TRP A 150 9.46 22.29 -0.91
CA TRP A 150 9.39 23.05 0.33
C TRP A 150 10.68 23.00 1.15
N HIS A 151 11.08 24.16 1.65
CA HIS A 151 12.21 24.28 2.57
C HIS A 151 11.80 23.83 3.98
N LYS A 152 12.60 22.97 4.62
CA LYS A 152 12.43 22.57 6.03
C LYS A 152 13.78 22.25 6.66
N GLY A 153 14.09 22.87 7.80
CA GLY A 153 15.41 22.76 8.42
C GLY A 153 16.49 23.42 7.55
N GLU A 154 17.53 22.69 7.19
CA GLU A 154 18.56 23.12 6.22
C GLU A 154 18.35 22.53 4.82
N ASN A 155 17.23 21.82 4.60
CA ASN A 155 17.02 20.96 3.42
C ASN A 155 15.83 21.41 2.57
N ASP A 156 15.99 21.30 1.25
CA ASP A 156 14.90 21.49 0.28
C ASP A 156 14.30 20.13 -0.10
N ASN A 157 13.08 19.91 0.35
CA ASN A 157 12.27 18.74 0.00
C ASN A 157 11.70 18.96 -1.40
N THR A 158 11.74 17.95 -2.27
CA THR A 158 11.28 18.07 -3.65
C THR A 158 10.58 16.81 -4.13
N ILE A 159 9.43 16.97 -4.81
CA ILE A 159 8.73 15.94 -5.56
C ILE A 159 8.60 16.39 -7.01
N TRP A 160 8.97 15.54 -7.97
CA TRP A 160 8.89 15.82 -9.39
C TRP A 160 7.64 15.21 -10.00
N VAL A 161 6.89 16.02 -10.74
CA VAL A 161 5.60 15.66 -11.36
C VAL A 161 5.63 16.00 -12.84
N VAL A 162 4.98 15.19 -13.67
CA VAL A 162 4.86 15.42 -15.11
C VAL A 162 3.38 15.62 -15.44
N PRO A 163 2.96 16.76 -16.04
CA PRO A 163 1.55 17.08 -16.24
C PRO A 163 0.71 16.03 -16.99
N SER A 164 1.35 15.20 -17.82
CA SER A 164 0.72 14.15 -18.61
C SER A 164 0.77 12.75 -17.98
N LEU A 165 1.28 12.63 -16.74
CA LEU A 165 1.33 11.38 -15.98
C LEU A 165 0.48 11.50 -14.71
N PRO A 166 -0.28 10.45 -14.32
CA PRO A 166 -1.14 10.50 -13.14
C PRO A 166 -0.36 10.49 -11.83
N PHE A 167 0.88 10.00 -11.82
CA PHE A 167 1.70 9.89 -10.61
C PHE A 167 3.03 10.65 -10.74
N PRO A 168 3.63 11.08 -9.61
CA PRO A 168 4.96 11.68 -9.61
C PRO A 168 6.03 10.77 -10.21
N VAL A 169 7.11 11.34 -10.73
CA VAL A 169 8.21 10.60 -11.35
C VAL A 169 9.44 10.44 -10.45
N LYS A 170 9.58 11.28 -9.42
CA LYS A 170 10.69 11.22 -8.46
C LYS A 170 10.33 11.94 -7.16
N ALA A 171 10.94 11.58 -6.04
CA ALA A 171 10.97 12.40 -4.83
C ALA A 171 12.32 12.35 -4.10
N GLN A 172 12.59 13.41 -3.33
CA GLN A 172 13.67 13.51 -2.36
C GLN A 172 13.19 14.34 -1.17
N ILE A 173 12.83 13.64 -0.10
CA ILE A 173 12.27 14.20 1.14
C ILE A 173 13.24 13.90 2.27
N PHE A 174 13.42 14.85 3.19
CA PHE A 174 14.34 14.79 4.31
C PHE A 174 13.61 14.70 5.65
N ALA A 175 14.22 14.01 6.61
CA ALA A 175 13.69 13.82 7.95
C ALA A 175 13.62 15.15 8.73
N ASP A 176 12.70 15.23 9.69
CA ASP A 176 12.62 16.37 10.60
C ASP A 176 13.62 16.19 11.75
N VAL A 177 14.81 16.78 11.63
CA VAL A 177 15.86 16.67 12.64
C VAL A 177 16.11 17.99 13.36
N THR A 178 16.38 17.90 14.66
CA THR A 178 16.80 19.04 15.49
C THR A 178 18.29 19.35 15.39
N THR A 179 19.08 18.50 14.70
CA THR A 179 20.51 18.68 14.48
C THR A 179 20.87 18.21 13.06
N PRO A 180 21.46 19.06 12.20
CA PRO A 180 21.79 18.70 10.82
C PRO A 180 23.05 17.82 10.70
N PRO A 181 23.27 17.14 9.55
CA PRO A 181 22.41 17.13 8.36
C PRO A 181 21.21 16.19 8.51
N ALA A 182 20.06 16.56 7.95
CA ALA A 182 18.90 15.67 7.88
C ALA A 182 19.19 14.49 6.93
N PRO A 183 18.98 13.22 7.34
CA PRO A 183 18.97 12.12 6.40
C PRO A 183 17.74 12.22 5.48
N PRO A 184 17.75 11.60 4.30
CA PRO A 184 16.54 11.39 3.50
C PRO A 184 15.51 10.61 4.33
N GLN A 185 14.29 11.15 4.47
CA GLN A 185 13.15 10.40 5.00
C GLN A 185 12.69 9.39 3.96
N TYR A 186 12.45 9.84 2.73
CA TYR A 186 12.16 8.96 1.61
C TYR A 186 12.60 9.54 0.26
N THR A 187 12.87 8.63 -0.66
CA THR A 187 13.11 8.88 -2.07
C THR A 187 12.33 7.86 -2.90
N PHE A 188 11.94 8.23 -4.10
CA PHE A 188 11.54 7.24 -5.11
C PHE A 188 11.91 7.73 -6.50
N GLU A 189 11.99 6.81 -7.46
CA GLU A 189 12.18 7.11 -8.88
C GLU A 189 11.33 6.18 -9.75
N LEU A 190 10.61 6.74 -10.71
CA LEU A 190 9.81 6.00 -11.68
C LEU A 190 10.75 5.34 -12.71
N LEU A 191 10.91 4.03 -12.59
CA LEU A 191 11.73 3.21 -13.47
C LEU A 191 11.08 3.02 -14.85
N GLN A 192 9.74 2.84 -14.87
CA GLN A 192 9.00 2.54 -16.09
C GLN A 192 7.52 2.90 -15.95
N THR A 193 6.91 3.40 -17.03
CA THR A 193 5.45 3.51 -17.15
C THR A 193 5.01 3.25 -18.59
N GLY A 194 3.75 2.91 -18.78
CA GLY A 194 3.12 2.72 -20.08
C GLY A 194 1.67 2.29 -19.92
N ASN A 195 1.07 1.79 -21.01
CA ASN A 195 -0.26 1.20 -21.01
C ASN A 195 -0.20 -0.18 -21.69
N SER A 196 -0.90 -1.17 -21.13
CA SER A 196 -1.03 -2.52 -21.63
C SER A 196 -2.45 -3.03 -21.39
N SER A 197 -3.11 -3.52 -22.44
CA SER A 197 -4.47 -4.08 -22.38
C SER A 197 -4.56 -5.44 -21.68
N THR A 198 -3.41 -6.02 -21.33
CA THR A 198 -3.28 -7.26 -20.56
C THR A 198 -2.20 -7.11 -19.50
N GLU A 199 -2.29 -7.85 -18.40
CA GLU A 199 -1.30 -7.85 -17.31
C GLU A 199 0.15 -7.94 -17.84
N PRO A 200 1.03 -6.96 -17.54
CA PRO A 200 2.43 -6.99 -17.97
C PRO A 200 3.22 -8.16 -17.39
N ASP A 201 4.20 -8.68 -18.15
CA ASP A 201 4.99 -9.85 -17.72
C ASP A 201 5.82 -9.62 -16.44
N PHE A 202 6.16 -8.37 -16.12
CA PHE A 202 6.87 -8.05 -14.87
C PHE A 202 5.96 -8.16 -13.64
N ILE A 203 4.64 -7.90 -13.77
CA ILE A 203 3.62 -8.08 -12.71
C ILE A 203 3.32 -9.57 -12.46
N LYS A 204 3.55 -10.44 -13.45
CA LYS A 204 3.31 -11.91 -13.37
C LYS A 204 4.34 -12.65 -12.51
N ARG A 205 4.61 -12.15 -11.31
CA ARG A 205 5.39 -12.84 -10.28
C ARG A 205 4.47 -13.71 -9.43
N VAL A 206 5.06 -14.76 -8.85
CA VAL A 206 4.42 -15.56 -7.80
C VAL A 206 4.91 -15.00 -6.47
N SER A 207 3.98 -14.69 -5.57
CA SER A 207 4.30 -14.28 -4.22
C SER A 207 5.12 -15.36 -3.49
N THR A 208 6.21 -14.97 -2.85
CA THR A 208 7.04 -15.86 -2.02
C THR A 208 6.48 -15.88 -0.61
N GLY A 209 6.25 -17.07 -0.03
CA GLY A 209 5.72 -17.17 1.33
C GLY A 209 4.29 -16.63 1.48
N THR A 210 3.45 -16.77 0.44
CA THR A 210 2.15 -16.08 0.33
C THR A 210 1.24 -16.29 1.54
N ILE A 211 0.87 -15.17 2.17
CA ILE A 211 -0.21 -15.04 3.15
C ILE A 211 -1.55 -15.12 2.36
N ILE A 212 -1.91 -16.32 1.90
CA ILE A 212 -3.25 -16.60 1.38
C ILE A 212 -4.13 -17.01 2.56
N GLY A 213 -4.88 -16.04 3.09
CA GLY A 213 -6.04 -16.35 3.93
C GLY A 213 -7.14 -16.99 3.07
N ASN A 214 -8.00 -17.81 3.67
CA ASN A 214 -9.17 -18.35 2.98
C ASN A 214 -9.99 -17.19 2.36
N PRO A 215 -10.39 -17.23 1.07
CA PRO A 215 -11.11 -16.12 0.43
C PRO A 215 -12.50 -15.82 1.04
N ASN A 216 -13.00 -16.68 1.91
CA ASN A 216 -14.23 -16.48 2.69
C ASN A 216 -13.96 -15.84 4.07
N CYS A 217 -12.72 -15.48 4.39
CA CYS A 217 -12.38 -14.76 5.62
C CYS A 217 -13.02 -13.37 5.62
N PRO A 218 -13.54 -12.91 6.77
CA PRO A 218 -13.85 -11.50 6.94
C PRO A 218 -12.57 -10.69 6.76
N ALA A 219 -12.67 -9.55 6.06
CA ALA A 219 -11.59 -8.57 6.06
C ALA A 219 -11.48 -7.95 7.47
N PRO A 220 -10.25 -7.68 7.98
CA PRO A 220 -10.08 -6.90 9.19
C PRO A 220 -10.81 -5.55 9.12
N ASP A 221 -11.51 -5.19 10.19
CA ASP A 221 -12.18 -3.89 10.38
C ASP A 221 -11.72 -3.29 11.72
N MET A 222 -10.63 -2.52 11.65
CA MET A 222 -10.03 -1.81 12.78
C MET A 222 -10.91 -0.71 13.41
N GLN A 223 -12.06 -0.40 12.80
CA GLN A 223 -12.99 0.64 13.25
C GLN A 223 -14.21 0.07 13.99
N ASN A 224 -14.72 -1.10 13.57
CA ASN A 224 -15.97 -1.68 14.11
C ASN A 224 -15.80 -3.08 14.71
N ASP A 225 -14.77 -3.85 14.35
CA ASP A 225 -14.51 -5.21 14.84
C ASP A 225 -13.06 -5.38 15.29
N ALA A 226 -12.70 -4.71 16.39
CA ALA A 226 -11.34 -4.73 16.92
C ALA A 226 -11.31 -4.78 18.45
N VAL A 227 -10.29 -5.45 18.99
CA VAL A 227 -9.89 -5.38 20.40
C VAL A 227 -8.76 -4.37 20.52
N HIS A 228 -8.81 -3.53 21.54
CA HIS A 228 -7.86 -2.45 21.78
C HIS A 228 -7.56 -2.35 23.28
N ASP A 229 -6.28 -2.34 23.64
CA ASP A 229 -5.80 -2.33 25.03
C ASP A 229 -4.33 -1.85 25.06
N SER A 230 -3.74 -1.67 26.25
CA SER A 230 -2.31 -1.40 26.39
C SER A 230 -1.68 -2.12 27.57
N ILE A 231 -0.48 -2.66 27.37
CA ILE A 231 0.25 -3.46 28.36
C ILE A 231 1.70 -3.00 28.43
N THR A 232 2.21 -2.77 29.64
CA THR A 232 3.63 -2.51 29.91
C THR A 232 4.43 -3.82 29.89
N THR A 233 5.63 -3.80 29.32
CA THR A 233 6.56 -4.94 29.28
C THR A 233 6.88 -5.48 30.67
N ASP A 234 7.22 -6.76 30.75
CA ASP A 234 7.62 -7.44 32.00
C ASP A 234 8.87 -6.84 32.68
N SER A 235 9.78 -6.25 31.89
CA SER A 235 10.91 -5.43 32.35
C SER A 235 10.51 -4.04 32.86
N GLY A 236 9.26 -3.62 32.62
CA GLY A 236 8.76 -2.27 32.93
C GLY A 236 9.30 -1.18 32.01
N SER A 237 9.98 -1.53 30.91
CA SER A 237 10.73 -0.60 30.05
C SER A 237 9.87 0.23 29.11
N ALA A 238 8.82 -0.36 28.55
CA ALA A 238 8.00 0.23 27.49
C ALA A 238 6.53 -0.18 27.67
N THR A 239 5.62 0.62 27.14
CA THR A 239 4.21 0.24 27.03
C THR A 239 3.89 -0.04 25.58
N ILE A 240 3.19 -1.14 25.31
CA ILE A 240 2.67 -1.44 23.98
C ILE A 240 1.17 -1.18 24.04
N GLU A 241 0.73 -0.07 23.45
CA GLU A 241 -0.65 0.09 23.02
C GLU A 241 -0.83 -0.80 21.78
N TYR A 242 -1.89 -1.60 21.76
CA TYR A 242 -2.20 -2.45 20.61
C TYR A 242 -3.67 -2.38 20.22
N ARG A 243 -3.91 -2.66 18.95
CA ARG A 243 -5.22 -3.00 18.42
C ARG A 243 -5.07 -4.20 17.50
N TYR A 244 -6.02 -5.13 17.53
CA TYR A 244 -6.09 -6.21 16.56
C TYR A 244 -7.51 -6.40 16.02
N SER A 245 -7.61 -6.85 14.77
CA SER A 245 -8.87 -7.12 14.07
C SER A 245 -8.74 -8.31 13.12
N PRO A 246 -9.75 -9.19 12.97
CA PRO A 246 -11.04 -9.25 13.69
C PRO A 246 -10.91 -9.38 15.22
N SER A 247 -11.98 -9.11 15.98
CA SER A 247 -11.95 -9.30 17.45
C SER A 247 -11.94 -10.79 17.87
N VAL A 248 -12.41 -11.68 16.99
CA VAL A 248 -12.32 -13.14 17.12
C VAL A 248 -11.88 -13.72 15.77
N PRO A 249 -10.58 -13.67 15.43
CA PRO A 249 -10.08 -14.19 14.16
C PRO A 249 -10.28 -15.72 14.05
N HIS A 250 -10.59 -16.17 12.84
CA HIS A 250 -10.65 -17.59 12.50
C HIS A 250 -9.27 -18.15 12.18
N GLN A 251 -9.01 -19.42 12.52
CA GLN A 251 -7.83 -20.12 12.06
C GLN A 251 -7.77 -20.15 10.52
N GLY A 252 -6.61 -19.84 9.94
CA GLY A 252 -6.41 -19.70 8.50
C GLY A 252 -6.86 -18.35 7.91
N CYS A 253 -7.28 -17.40 8.75
CA CYS A 253 -7.66 -16.05 8.31
C CYS A 253 -6.64 -14.97 8.68
N PRO A 254 -6.69 -13.81 7.99
CA PRO A 254 -5.90 -12.64 8.35
C PRO A 254 -6.28 -12.11 9.75
N LEU A 255 -5.25 -11.68 10.47
CA LEU A 255 -5.31 -10.90 11.69
C LEU A 255 -4.42 -9.68 11.45
N GLU A 256 -5.03 -8.49 11.40
CA GLU A 256 -4.31 -7.22 11.37
C GLU A 256 -3.98 -6.81 12.80
N TRP A 257 -2.73 -6.41 13.03
CA TRP A 257 -2.23 -5.75 14.24
C TRP A 257 -1.89 -4.31 13.93
N ARG A 258 -2.14 -3.42 14.90
CA ARG A 258 -1.55 -2.08 14.98
C ARG A 258 -0.92 -1.95 16.36
N LEU A 259 0.36 -1.59 16.38
CA LEU A 259 1.18 -1.53 17.58
C LEU A 259 1.77 -0.14 17.72
N SER A 260 1.68 0.43 18.92
CA SER A 260 2.36 1.65 19.32
C SER A 260 3.28 1.37 20.51
N PHE A 261 4.57 1.61 20.33
CA PHE A 261 5.63 1.39 21.33
C PHE A 261 5.86 2.69 22.11
N GLU A 262 5.10 2.86 23.19
CA GLU A 262 5.06 4.05 24.03
C GLU A 262 6.07 4.01 25.18
N LYS A 263 6.45 5.20 25.66
CA LYS A 263 7.27 5.36 26.88
C LYS A 263 6.40 5.12 28.11
N ASN A 264 6.81 4.14 28.92
CA ASN A 264 6.16 3.75 30.17
C ASN A 264 5.75 4.91 31.12
N PHE A 265 6.54 6.00 31.18
CA PHE A 265 6.29 7.17 32.03
C PHE A 265 5.58 8.35 31.33
N ASP A 266 5.41 8.29 30.00
CA ASP A 266 4.68 9.28 29.21
C ASP A 266 4.14 8.64 27.93
N LEU A 267 2.92 8.13 28.03
CA LEU A 267 2.23 7.42 26.93
C LEU A 267 1.97 8.32 25.71
N SER A 268 2.09 9.66 25.84
CA SER A 268 2.02 10.55 24.68
C SER A 268 3.30 10.54 23.81
N GLN A 269 4.36 9.88 24.27
CA GLN A 269 5.63 9.76 23.57
C GLN A 269 5.92 8.30 23.18
N LYS A 270 6.37 8.10 21.94
CA LYS A 270 6.77 6.80 21.41
C LYS A 270 8.30 6.65 21.39
N TYR A 271 8.77 5.41 21.41
CA TYR A 271 10.15 5.06 21.08
C TYR A 271 10.31 5.00 19.57
N SER A 272 11.35 5.62 19.00
CA SER A 272 11.71 5.43 17.60
C SER A 272 12.69 4.28 17.41
N ALA A 273 12.76 3.77 16.19
CA ALA A 273 13.70 2.73 15.75
C ALA A 273 13.66 1.47 16.63
N VAL A 274 12.44 0.98 16.92
CA VAL A 274 12.21 -0.17 17.80
C VAL A 274 12.37 -1.46 17.01
N HIS A 275 13.29 -2.32 17.46
CA HIS A 275 13.40 -3.70 17.01
C HIS A 275 12.47 -4.57 17.84
N TYR A 276 11.64 -5.38 17.20
CA TYR A 276 10.69 -6.24 17.90
C TYR A 276 10.38 -7.53 17.13
N ASP A 277 9.63 -8.45 17.72
CA ASP A 277 9.01 -9.56 16.97
C ASP A 277 7.65 -9.90 17.59
N ILE A 278 6.80 -10.56 16.81
CA ILE A 278 5.53 -11.13 17.23
C ILE A 278 5.70 -12.65 17.20
N PHE A 279 5.69 -13.27 18.36
CA PHE A 279 5.71 -14.72 18.50
C PHE A 279 4.30 -15.25 18.77
N THR A 280 4.04 -16.48 18.33
CA THR A 280 3.01 -17.32 18.94
C THR A 280 3.69 -18.38 19.80
N VAL A 281 3.17 -18.64 20.99
CA VAL A 281 3.72 -19.59 21.95
C VAL A 281 2.72 -20.72 22.27
N ASP A 282 3.22 -21.81 22.83
CA ASP A 282 2.37 -22.83 23.47
C ASP A 282 1.92 -22.39 24.87
N ASP A 283 1.07 -23.21 25.52
CA ASP A 283 0.56 -22.99 26.88
C ASP A 283 1.68 -22.85 27.94
N ASN A 284 2.91 -23.30 27.64
CA ASN A 284 4.08 -23.20 28.52
C ASN A 284 4.95 -21.96 28.23
N GLY A 285 4.60 -21.16 27.20
CA GLY A 285 5.37 -20.01 26.75
C GLY A 285 6.53 -20.36 25.80
N VAL A 286 6.60 -21.57 25.27
CA VAL A 286 7.62 -21.99 24.29
C VAL A 286 7.25 -21.44 22.90
N LYS A 287 8.19 -20.76 22.23
CA LYS A 287 7.98 -20.21 20.89
C LYS A 287 7.65 -21.30 19.87
N LEU A 288 6.52 -21.14 19.18
CA LEU A 288 6.08 -21.95 18.04
C LEU A 288 6.47 -21.29 16.70
N ASN A 289 6.13 -20.01 16.53
CA ASN A 289 6.41 -19.22 15.32
C ASN A 289 6.94 -17.82 15.66
N SER A 290 7.50 -17.16 14.66
CA SER A 290 7.98 -15.77 14.68
C SER A 290 7.55 -15.11 13.37
N VAL A 291 6.94 -13.93 13.45
CA VAL A 291 6.47 -13.18 12.28
C VAL A 291 7.67 -12.60 11.51
N ALA A 292 8.72 -12.16 12.20
CA ALA A 292 9.97 -11.78 11.55
C ALA A 292 10.57 -12.93 10.72
N GLN A 293 10.66 -14.13 11.30
CA GLN A 293 11.24 -15.30 10.65
C GLN A 293 10.35 -15.84 9.51
N ASP A 294 9.03 -15.79 9.66
CA ASP A 294 8.08 -16.08 8.57
C ASP A 294 8.27 -15.10 7.39
N ASN A 295 8.64 -13.84 7.66
CA ASN A 295 9.00 -12.82 6.67
C ASN A 295 10.47 -12.89 6.18
N GLY A 296 11.25 -13.89 6.62
CA GLY A 296 12.66 -14.06 6.24
C GLY A 296 13.64 -13.08 6.90
N ARG A 297 13.21 -12.38 7.96
CA ARG A 297 14.00 -11.39 8.71
C ARG A 297 14.45 -11.92 10.08
N THR A 298 15.42 -11.24 10.68
CA THR A 298 15.86 -11.47 12.07
C THR A 298 14.82 -10.98 13.09
N ASP A 299 14.17 -9.88 12.75
CA ASP A 299 13.28 -9.07 13.56
C ASP A 299 12.35 -8.22 12.67
N LEU A 300 11.32 -7.64 13.28
CA LEU A 300 10.48 -6.58 12.74
C LEU A 300 10.99 -5.24 13.25
N PHE A 301 10.67 -4.15 12.53
CA PHE A 301 11.19 -2.82 12.82
C PHE A 301 10.08 -1.77 12.79
N ALA A 302 9.92 -1.03 13.89
CA ALA A 302 8.97 0.06 14.05
C ALA A 302 9.74 1.40 14.17
N PRO A 303 9.89 2.16 13.06
CA PRO A 303 10.85 3.26 12.92
C PRO A 303 10.49 4.51 13.74
N VAL A 304 9.19 4.78 13.90
CA VAL A 304 8.64 5.92 14.66
C VAL A 304 7.86 5.45 15.90
N GLY A 305 7.99 4.17 16.24
CA GLY A 305 7.24 3.54 17.33
C GLY A 305 5.82 3.18 16.98
N ASP A 306 5.42 3.27 15.72
CA ASP A 306 4.17 2.73 15.19
C ASP A 306 4.48 1.69 14.13
N ASP A 307 3.73 0.58 14.13
CA ASP A 307 3.79 -0.42 13.08
C ASP A 307 2.44 -1.13 12.87
N GLY A 308 2.17 -1.52 11.63
CA GLY A 308 1.00 -2.28 11.23
C GLY A 308 1.43 -3.61 10.62
N ARG A 309 0.82 -4.72 11.02
CA ARG A 309 1.20 -6.06 10.54
C ARG A 309 -0.02 -6.93 10.30
N THR A 310 -0.16 -7.45 9.09
CA THR A 310 -1.17 -8.46 8.76
C THR A 310 -0.54 -9.85 8.72
N ILE A 311 -1.08 -10.80 9.50
CA ILE A 311 -0.57 -12.18 9.59
C ILE A 311 -1.70 -13.19 9.35
N ILE A 312 -1.41 -14.38 8.81
CA ILE A 312 -2.37 -15.49 8.88
C ILE A 312 -2.27 -16.15 10.26
N LEU A 313 -3.41 -16.23 10.95
CA LEU A 313 -3.52 -16.97 12.19
C LEU A 313 -3.44 -18.48 11.91
N LYS A 314 -2.32 -19.12 12.26
CA LYS A 314 -2.08 -20.56 11.99
C LYS A 314 -2.64 -21.46 13.10
N GLN A 315 -2.84 -20.89 14.29
CA GLN A 315 -3.05 -21.59 15.54
C GLN A 315 -4.53 -21.98 15.75
N PRO A 316 -4.79 -23.11 16.42
CA PRO A 316 -6.15 -23.62 16.60
C PRO A 316 -6.95 -22.85 17.66
N PRO A 317 -8.29 -22.92 17.64
CA PRO A 317 -9.15 -22.46 18.72
C PRO A 317 -8.91 -23.25 20.03
N PRO A 318 -9.28 -22.70 21.22
CA PRO A 318 -10.11 -21.50 21.42
C PRO A 318 -9.32 -20.19 21.64
N THR A 319 -8.01 -20.27 21.88
CA THR A 319 -7.17 -19.12 22.21
C THR A 319 -5.80 -19.29 21.55
N THR A 320 -5.29 -18.22 20.95
CA THR A 320 -3.89 -18.14 20.52
C THR A 320 -3.12 -17.24 21.47
N HIS A 321 -2.02 -17.77 22.00
CA HIS A 321 -1.11 -17.04 22.89
C HIS A 321 -0.05 -16.31 22.05
N PHE A 322 -0.14 -14.98 22.02
CA PHE A 322 0.86 -14.12 21.41
C PHE A 322 1.84 -13.57 22.44
N VAL A 323 3.09 -13.40 22.03
CA VAL A 323 4.10 -12.65 22.77
C VAL A 323 4.69 -11.61 21.83
N ILE A 324 4.50 -10.32 22.13
CA ILE A 324 5.20 -9.26 21.43
C ILE A 324 6.46 -8.96 22.24
N ALA A 325 7.62 -9.15 21.62
CA ALA A 325 8.91 -8.98 22.24
C ALA A 325 9.60 -7.73 21.70
N VAL A 326 9.79 -6.72 22.55
CA VAL A 326 10.69 -5.60 22.28
C VAL A 326 12.11 -6.12 22.45
N LEU A 327 12.87 -6.15 21.36
CA LEU A 327 14.27 -6.58 21.34
C LEU A 327 15.20 -5.43 21.74
N GLY A 328 14.79 -4.19 21.45
CA GLY A 328 15.44 -2.96 21.88
C GLY A 328 15.22 -1.82 20.88
N THR A 329 16.10 -0.82 20.88
CA THR A 329 16.06 0.30 19.92
C THR A 329 17.40 0.54 19.23
N GLY A 330 17.40 1.01 17.99
CA GLY A 330 18.61 1.38 17.26
C GLY A 330 18.43 1.37 15.75
N PRO A 331 19.42 1.82 14.97
CA PRO A 331 19.43 1.65 13.52
C PRO A 331 19.38 0.16 13.13
N GLN A 332 18.58 -0.17 12.12
CA GLN A 332 18.21 -1.55 11.81
C GLN A 332 19.38 -2.49 11.47
N ASP A 333 20.44 -1.97 10.86
CA ASP A 333 21.64 -2.72 10.49
C ASP A 333 22.76 -2.64 11.54
N SER A 334 22.44 -2.30 12.79
CA SER A 334 23.39 -2.04 13.86
C SER A 334 23.11 -2.86 15.13
N LEU A 335 24.00 -2.75 16.13
CA LEU A 335 23.78 -3.36 17.44
C LEU A 335 22.65 -2.63 18.17
N THR A 336 21.53 -3.32 18.34
CA THR A 336 20.36 -2.84 19.09
C THR A 336 20.72 -2.53 20.55
N ASP A 337 20.30 -1.36 21.06
CA ASP A 337 20.30 -1.07 22.49
C ASP A 337 19.15 -1.82 23.17
N THR A 338 19.49 -2.83 23.94
CA THR A 338 18.54 -3.67 24.68
C THR A 338 18.03 -3.01 25.96
N SER A 339 18.38 -1.75 26.26
CA SER A 339 17.94 -1.02 27.46
C SER A 339 16.41 -0.95 27.61
N VAL A 340 15.68 -0.97 26.48
CA VAL A 340 14.22 -0.98 26.44
C VAL A 340 13.59 -2.37 26.19
N SER A 341 14.41 -3.43 26.13
CA SER A 341 13.92 -4.79 25.85
C SER A 341 12.95 -5.32 26.92
N GLY A 342 12.04 -6.19 26.50
CA GLY A 342 11.01 -6.79 27.36
C GLY A 342 9.88 -7.41 26.54
N ILE A 343 8.98 -8.15 27.19
CA ILE A 343 7.87 -8.84 26.52
C ILE A 343 6.51 -8.44 27.08
N VAL A 344 5.48 -8.49 26.25
CA VAL A 344 4.07 -8.53 26.66
C VAL A 344 3.43 -9.82 26.16
N LYS A 345 2.45 -10.34 26.91
CA LYS A 345 1.69 -11.54 26.55
C LYS A 345 0.25 -11.13 26.26
N ILE A 346 -0.30 -11.59 25.13
CA ILE A 346 -1.63 -11.21 24.66
C ILE A 346 -2.38 -12.49 24.25
N ASP A 347 -3.54 -12.71 24.86
CA ASP A 347 -4.41 -13.85 24.54
C ASP A 347 -5.49 -13.41 23.54
N VAL A 348 -5.46 -13.97 22.34
CA VAL A 348 -6.43 -13.69 21.27
C VAL A 348 -7.42 -14.85 21.18
N LYS A 349 -8.72 -14.57 21.34
CA LYS A 349 -9.76 -15.58 21.15
C LYS A 349 -9.81 -15.99 19.69
N THR A 350 -9.75 -17.29 19.44
CA THR A 350 -9.64 -17.85 18.09
C THR A 350 -10.86 -18.70 17.77
N ALA A 351 -11.41 -18.54 16.58
CA ALA A 351 -12.49 -19.36 16.04
C ALA A 351 -11.97 -20.49 15.14
N GLU A 352 -12.77 -21.55 14.97
CA GLU A 352 -12.48 -22.65 14.03
C GLU A 352 -12.26 -22.14 12.61
N SER A 353 -11.46 -22.84 11.81
CA SER A 353 -11.22 -22.48 10.42
C SER A 353 -12.51 -22.43 9.61
N ILE A 354 -12.70 -21.37 8.83
CA ILE A 354 -13.84 -21.26 7.91
C ILE A 354 -13.72 -22.37 6.86
N PRO A 355 -14.77 -23.20 6.65
CA PRO A 355 -14.72 -24.24 5.61
C PRO A 355 -14.57 -23.63 4.22
N GLU A 356 -13.55 -24.06 3.48
CA GLU A 356 -13.48 -23.84 2.04
C GLU A 356 -14.54 -24.70 1.34
N PHE A 357 -15.76 -24.19 1.21
CA PHE A 357 -16.72 -24.81 0.29
C PHE A 357 -16.18 -24.63 -1.13
N PRO A 358 -15.84 -25.72 -1.84
CA PRO A 358 -15.38 -25.57 -3.21
C PRO A 358 -16.56 -25.07 -4.04
N VAL A 359 -16.36 -23.98 -4.77
CA VAL A 359 -17.39 -23.32 -5.61
C VAL A 359 -18.04 -24.32 -6.59
N THR A 360 -17.34 -25.40 -6.92
CA THR A 360 -17.84 -26.54 -7.70
C THR A 360 -19.04 -27.26 -7.05
N ALA A 361 -19.16 -27.33 -5.72
CA ALA A 361 -20.27 -28.02 -5.05
C ALA A 361 -21.62 -27.31 -5.28
N LEU A 362 -21.63 -25.97 -5.29
CA LEU A 362 -22.80 -25.16 -5.63
C LEU A 362 -23.17 -25.30 -7.12
N LEU A 363 -22.17 -25.34 -8.00
CA LEU A 363 -22.37 -25.63 -9.43
C LEU A 363 -22.95 -27.04 -9.66
N ILE A 364 -22.46 -28.06 -8.95
CA ILE A 364 -22.98 -29.43 -9.04
C ILE A 364 -24.44 -29.48 -8.55
N MET A 365 -24.77 -28.84 -7.42
CA MET A 365 -26.16 -28.75 -6.93
C MET A 365 -27.07 -28.04 -7.95
N ALA A 366 -26.62 -26.93 -8.55
CA ALA A 366 -27.37 -26.22 -9.59
C ALA A 366 -27.58 -27.08 -10.85
N ILE A 367 -26.56 -27.84 -11.28
CA ILE A 367 -26.64 -28.78 -12.41
C ILE A 367 -27.62 -29.92 -12.11
N VAL A 368 -27.57 -30.51 -10.91
CA VAL A 368 -28.48 -31.59 -10.49
C VAL A 368 -29.93 -31.10 -10.43
N ILE A 369 -30.18 -29.89 -9.91
CA ILE A 369 -31.52 -29.26 -9.92
C ILE A 369 -31.99 -28.98 -11.35
N ALA A 370 -31.12 -28.42 -12.21
CA ALA A 370 -31.44 -28.16 -13.61
C ALA A 370 -31.76 -29.45 -14.39
N MET A 371 -30.97 -30.53 -14.18
CA MET A 371 -31.25 -31.85 -14.74
C MET A 371 -32.57 -32.42 -14.21
N GLY A 372 -32.88 -32.29 -12.92
CA GLY A 372 -34.16 -32.72 -12.34
C GLY A 372 -35.37 -32.00 -12.96
N ILE A 373 -35.25 -30.69 -13.18
CA ILE A 373 -36.27 -29.88 -13.87
C ILE A 373 -36.38 -30.28 -15.36
N PHE A 374 -35.26 -30.63 -16.00
CA PHE A 374 -35.28 -31.11 -17.39
C PHE A 374 -35.95 -32.48 -17.51
N PHE A 375 -35.62 -33.46 -16.65
CA PHE A 375 -36.24 -34.78 -16.65
C PHE A 375 -37.74 -34.76 -16.34
N THR A 376 -38.18 -33.90 -15.42
CA THR A 376 -39.62 -33.73 -15.11
C THR A 376 -40.37 -33.07 -16.26
N ARG A 377 -39.78 -32.06 -16.93
CA ARG A 377 -40.36 -31.45 -18.15
C ARG A 377 -40.30 -32.35 -19.40
N ALA A 378 -39.33 -33.25 -19.50
CA ALA A 378 -39.25 -34.23 -20.58
C ALA A 378 -40.33 -35.32 -20.43
N ARG A 379 -40.54 -35.84 -19.22
CA ARG A 379 -41.58 -36.85 -18.95
C ARG A 379 -42.99 -36.35 -19.25
N SER A 380 -43.31 -35.09 -19.00
CA SER A 380 -44.65 -34.54 -19.29
C SER A 380 -44.96 -34.38 -20.79
N ARG A 381 -43.95 -34.42 -21.68
CA ARG A 381 -44.13 -34.43 -23.14
C ARG A 381 -44.17 -35.82 -23.78
N LEU A 382 -43.88 -36.87 -23.02
CA LEU A 382 -43.87 -38.27 -23.49
C LEU A 382 -45.12 -39.07 -23.04
N SER A 383 -46.21 -38.38 -22.74
CA SER A 383 -47.53 -39.02 -22.60
C SER A 383 -48.07 -39.37 -23.99
N ILE A 384 -47.64 -40.53 -24.50
CA ILE A 384 -48.15 -41.14 -25.73
C ILE A 384 -49.61 -41.52 -25.48
N LYS A 385 -50.54 -40.90 -26.22
CA LYS A 385 -51.89 -41.43 -26.37
C LYS A 385 -51.84 -42.67 -27.25
N PHE A 386 -52.30 -43.79 -26.71
CA PHE A 386 -52.88 -44.88 -27.49
C PHE A 386 -54.39 -44.63 -27.63
#